data_AF-A0A535CGL6-F1
#
_entry.id   AF-A0A535CGL6-F1
#
_cell.length_a   1.000
_cell.length_b   1.000
_cell.length_c   1.000
_cell.angle_alpha   90.00
_cell.angle_beta   90.00
_cell.angle_gamma   90.00
#
_symmetry.space_group_name_H-M   'P 1'
#
loop_
_entity.id
_entity.type
_entity.pdbx_description
1 polymer ?
#
loop_
_entity_poly.entity_id
_entity_poly.type
_entity_poly.pdbx_seq_one_letter_code
_entity_poly.pdbx_strand_id
1 'polypeptide(L)'
;MLGSPRTTRLDHLVYACDELAGFLVAVALMRPTRRLADVEPAHVRKRMKDKAFARAVPREMLLAGADEVGLDFDEHARRMIRYLGVVAGEVGL
;
A
#
# COMPACT_ATOMS: atom_id res chain seq x y z
N MET A 1 -10.44 9.57 4.15
CA MET A 1 -9.75 8.89 5.28
C MET A 1 -10.76 8.71 6.38
N LEU A 2 -11.12 7.46 6.69
CA LEU A 2 -12.20 7.11 7.61
C LEU A 2 -11.91 7.67 9.01
N GLY A 3 -12.56 8.78 9.35
CA GLY A 3 -12.46 9.48 10.64
C GLY A 3 -13.21 8.81 11.79
N SER A 4 -13.54 7.53 11.65
CA SER A 4 -14.15 6.73 12.70
C SER A 4 -13.06 5.95 13.45
N PRO A 5 -13.14 5.84 14.78
CA PRO A 5 -12.19 5.03 15.54
C PRO A 5 -12.22 3.59 15.02
N ARG A 6 -11.04 3.01 14.78
CA ARG A 6 -10.90 1.58 14.48
C ARG A 6 -11.19 0.82 15.76
N THR A 7 -12.25 0.03 15.77
CA THR A 7 -12.71 -0.69 16.98
C THR A 7 -12.70 -2.20 16.80
N THR A 8 -12.72 -2.66 15.55
CA THR A 8 -12.70 -4.07 15.20
C THR A 8 -11.47 -4.43 14.40
N ARG A 9 -11.10 -5.72 14.41
CA ARG A 9 -10.01 -6.25 13.59
C ARG A 9 -10.23 -5.99 12.09
N LEU A 10 -11.49 -5.98 11.64
CA LEU A 10 -11.81 -5.65 10.25
C LEU A 10 -11.48 -4.20 9.93
N ASP A 11 -11.76 -3.26 10.83
CA ASP A 11 -11.43 -1.84 10.63
C ASP A 11 -9.92 -1.65 10.47
N HIS A 12 -9.12 -2.32 11.30
CA HIS A 12 -7.66 -2.31 11.20
C HIS A 12 -7.15 -2.92 9.89
N LEU A 13 -7.74 -4.03 9.44
CA LEU A 13 -7.38 -4.66 8.16
C LEU A 13 -7.74 -3.77 6.96
N VAL A 14 -8.94 -3.19 6.94
CA VAL A 14 -9.38 -2.28 5.86
C VAL A 14 -8.44 -1.08 5.78
N TYR A 15 -8.11 -0.49 6.93
CA TYR A 15 -7.18 0.62 7.01
C TYR A 15 -5.77 0.26 6.53
N ALA A 16 -5.23 -0.88 6.96
CA ALA A 16 -3.90 -1.37 6.53
C ALA A 16 -3.84 -1.63 5.02
N CYS A 17 -4.94 -2.09 4.43
CA CYS A 17 -5.05 -2.30 2.99
C CYS A 17 -5.18 -0.97 2.22
N ASP A 18 -6.04 -0.06 2.67
CA ASP A 18 -6.35 1.20 1.97
C ASP A 18 -5.12 2.12 1.85
N GLU A 19 -4.44 2.37 2.97
CA GLU A 19 -3.25 3.22 3.00
C GLU A 19 -2.14 2.67 2.10
N LEU A 20 -1.92 1.34 2.13
CA LEU A 20 -0.92 0.70 1.30
C LEU A 20 -1.31 0.63 -0.18
N ALA A 21 -2.59 0.41 -0.50
CA ALA A 21 -3.08 0.37 -1.87
C ALA A 21 -2.78 1.69 -2.60
N GLY A 22 -3.14 2.83 -1.99
CA GLY A 22 -2.89 4.16 -2.57
C GLY A 22 -1.40 4.41 -2.85
N PHE A 23 -0.53 4.00 -1.93
CA PHE A 23 0.91 4.10 -2.14
C PHE A 23 1.41 3.19 -3.27
N LEU A 24 0.97 1.93 -3.31
CA LEU A 24 1.38 0.97 -4.34
C LEU A 24 0.93 1.40 -5.74
N VAL A 25 -0.29 1.95 -5.87
CA VAL A 25 -0.78 2.54 -7.12
C VAL A 25 0.16 3.65 -7.59
N ALA A 26 0.54 4.58 -6.70
CA ALA A 26 1.49 5.64 -7.04
C ALA A 26 2.86 5.06 -7.48
N VAL A 27 3.33 3.98 -6.86
CA VAL A 27 4.58 3.30 -7.25
C VAL A 27 4.46 2.67 -8.64
N ALA A 28 3.33 2.03 -8.95
CA ALA A 28 3.07 1.46 -10.26
C ALA A 28 3.03 2.52 -11.36
N LEU A 29 2.36 3.66 -11.12
CA LEU A 29 2.25 4.77 -12.07
C LEU A 29 3.60 5.40 -12.46
N MET A 30 4.62 5.28 -11.61
CA MET A 30 5.98 5.72 -11.93
C MET A 30 6.73 4.80 -12.90
N ARG A 31 6.22 3.59 -13.16
CA ARG A 31 6.84 2.62 -14.07
C ARG A 31 6.34 2.88 -15.50
N PRO A 32 7.19 2.65 -16.52
CA PRO A 32 6.75 2.74 -17.91
C PRO A 32 5.55 1.84 -18.24
N THR A 33 5.50 0.66 -17.63
CA THR A 33 4.43 -0.32 -17.81
C THR A 33 3.13 0.06 -17.11
N ARG A 34 3.21 0.90 -16.06
CA ARG A 34 2.09 1.26 -15.16
C ARG A 34 1.39 0.10 -14.45
N ARG A 35 1.95 -1.11 -14.50
CA ARG A 35 1.36 -2.31 -13.89
C ARG A 35 1.88 -2.52 -12.47
N LEU A 36 0.96 -2.87 -11.56
CA LEU A 36 1.31 -3.30 -10.21
C LEU A 36 2.13 -4.60 -10.18
N ALA A 37 1.89 -5.51 -11.12
CA ALA A 37 2.61 -6.78 -11.22
C ALA A 37 4.13 -6.62 -11.41
N ASP A 38 4.59 -5.46 -11.85
CA ASP A 38 6.02 -5.17 -12.02
C ASP A 38 6.65 -4.51 -10.77
N VAL A 39 5.88 -4.31 -9.69
CA VAL A 39 6.34 -3.71 -8.43
C VAL A 39 6.86 -4.80 -7.50
N GLU A 40 8.00 -4.54 -6.85
CA GLU A 40 8.57 -5.42 -5.82
C GLU A 40 8.65 -4.68 -4.48
N PRO A 41 8.53 -5.36 -3.33
CA PRO A 41 8.62 -4.73 -2.00
C PRO A 41 9.87 -3.86 -1.80
N ALA A 42 11.02 -4.27 -2.37
CA ALA A 42 12.25 -3.48 -2.32
C ALA A 42 12.11 -2.10 -2.99
N HIS A 43 11.35 -2.00 -4.08
CA HIS A 43 11.07 -0.72 -4.74
C HIS A 43 10.15 0.15 -3.88
N VAL A 44 9.16 -0.47 -3.22
CA VAL A 44 8.27 0.23 -2.28
C VAL A 44 9.09 0.82 -1.13
N ARG A 45 9.97 0.03 -0.50
CA ARG A 45 10.91 0.49 0.53
C ARG A 45 11.78 1.64 0.07
N LYS A 46 12.30 1.58 -1.17
CA LYS A 46 13.10 2.67 -1.75
C LYS A 46 12.27 3.94 -1.89
N ARG A 47 11.01 3.84 -2.32
CA ARG A 47 10.09 4.98 -2.45
C ARG A 47 9.64 5.55 -1.12
N MET A 48 9.52 4.76 -0.06
CA MET A 48 9.23 5.28 1.29
C MET A 48 10.31 6.24 1.82
N LYS A 49 11.57 6.09 1.37
CA LYS A 49 12.68 6.98 1.73
C LYS A 49 12.63 8.34 1.01
N ASP A 50 11.91 8.40 -0.12
CA ASP A 50 11.67 9.65 -0.85
C ASP A 50 10.47 10.36 -0.22
N LYS A 51 10.73 11.43 0.53
CA LYS A 51 9.68 12.21 1.23
C LYS A 51 8.82 13.04 0.26
N ALA A 52 9.31 13.34 -0.95
CA ALA A 52 8.57 14.12 -1.93
C ALA A 52 7.58 13.24 -2.71
N PHE A 53 7.94 11.99 -2.97
CA PHE A 53 7.09 11.02 -3.66
C PHE A 53 5.78 10.77 -2.90
N ALA A 54 4.60 10.84 -3.54
CA ALA A 54 3.31 10.58 -2.87
C ALA A 54 3.18 11.30 -1.50
N ARG A 55 3.52 12.59 -1.43
CA ARG A 55 3.59 13.40 -0.20
C ARG A 55 2.31 13.36 0.67
N ALA A 56 1.17 13.06 0.06
CA ALA A 56 -0.12 12.97 0.74
C ALA A 56 -0.30 11.68 1.58
N VAL A 57 0.59 10.68 1.47
CA VAL A 57 0.48 9.40 2.17
C VAL A 57 1.52 9.31 3.29
N PRO A 58 1.18 9.52 4.57
CA PRO A 58 2.19 9.48 5.63
C PRO A 58 2.77 8.07 5.80
N ARG A 59 4.08 7.94 6.01
CA ARG A 59 4.80 6.64 5.97
C ARG A 59 4.59 5.88 7.26
N GLU A 60 4.45 6.61 8.34
CA GLU A 60 4.02 6.15 9.66
C GLU A 60 2.68 5.41 9.58
N MET A 61 1.74 5.86 8.73
CA MET A 61 0.43 5.24 8.56
C MET A 61 0.55 3.88 7.86
N LEU A 62 1.43 3.78 6.87
CA LEU A 62 1.73 2.52 6.17
C LEU A 62 2.33 1.47 7.12
N LEU A 63 3.27 1.90 7.97
CA LEU A 63 3.93 1.02 8.93
C LEU A 63 2.98 0.62 10.07
N ALA A 64 2.27 1.59 10.64
CA ALA A 64 1.29 1.34 11.69
C ALA A 64 0.16 0.42 11.22
N GLY A 65 -0.33 0.59 9.97
CA GLY A 65 -1.35 -0.29 9.42
C GLY A 65 -0.93 -1.76 9.42
N ALA A 66 0.29 -2.07 8.98
CA ALA A 66 0.82 -3.44 9.01
C ALA A 66 1.03 -3.97 10.44
N ASP A 67 1.56 -3.13 11.33
CA ASP A 67 1.84 -3.47 12.73
C ASP A 67 0.55 -3.75 13.53
N GLU A 68 -0.49 -2.91 13.37
CA GLU A 68 -1.79 -3.04 14.04
C GLU A 68 -2.51 -4.36 13.71
N VAL A 69 -2.18 -5.00 12.59
CA VAL A 69 -2.73 -6.31 12.19
C VAL A 69 -1.73 -7.46 12.34
N GLY A 70 -0.54 -7.20 12.90
CA GLY A 70 0.49 -8.19 13.19
C GLY A 70 1.17 -8.76 11.94
N LEU A 71 1.34 -7.95 10.89
CA LEU A 71 2.00 -8.35 9.65
C LEU A 71 3.35 -7.68 9.49
N ASP A 72 4.33 -8.44 9.00
CA ASP A 72 5.55 -7.83 8.44
C ASP A 72 5.18 -6.98 7.22
N PHE A 73 5.75 -5.77 7.14
CA PHE A 73 5.42 -4.81 6.09
C PHE A 73 5.79 -5.33 4.69
N ASP A 74 6.92 -6.03 4.53
CA ASP A 74 7.34 -6.51 3.21
C ASP A 74 6.43 -7.64 2.73
N GLU A 75 6.00 -8.52 3.65
CA GLU A 75 4.98 -9.53 3.38
C GLU A 75 3.62 -8.92 3.06
N HIS A 76 3.19 -7.90 3.80
CA HIS A 76 1.94 -7.19 3.52
C HIS A 76 1.97 -6.53 2.13
N ALA A 77 3.06 -5.83 1.80
CA ALA A 77 3.27 -5.23 0.49
C ALA A 77 3.27 -6.27 -0.63
N ARG A 78 3.97 -7.40 -0.44
CA ARG A 78 3.99 -8.51 -1.41
C ARG A 78 2.61 -9.09 -1.67
N ARG A 79 1.83 -9.32 -0.60
CA ARG A 79 0.44 -9.81 -0.69
C ARG A 79 -0.43 -8.81 -1.45
N MET A 80 -0.37 -7.53 -1.06
CA MET A 80 -1.14 -6.47 -1.69
C MET A 80 -0.81 -6.31 -3.18
N ILE A 81 0.47 -6.33 -3.56
CA ILE A 81 0.90 -6.28 -4.97
C ILE A 81 0.30 -7.46 -5.75
N ARG A 82 0.36 -8.67 -5.20
CA ARG A 82 -0.21 -9.86 -5.83
C ARG A 82 -1.73 -9.73 -6.00
N TYR A 83 -2.45 -9.36 -4.95
CA TYR A 83 -3.92 -9.28 -4.99
C TYR A 83 -4.42 -8.14 -5.86
N LEU A 84 -3.86 -6.93 -5.71
CA LEU A 84 -4.22 -5.79 -6.55
C LEU A 84 -3.81 -6.01 -8.01
N GLY A 85 -2.75 -6.77 -8.27
CA GLY A 85 -2.37 -7.17 -9.63
C GLY A 85 -3.41 -8.03 -10.34
N VAL A 86 -4.21 -8.81 -9.60
CA VAL A 86 -5.30 -9.64 -10.16
C VAL A 86 -6.50 -8.77 -10.56
N VAL A 87 -6.82 -7.76 -9.76
CA VAL A 87 -7.95 -6.84 -10.00
C VAL A 87 -7.51 -5.54 -10.71
N ALA A 88 -6.29 -5.48 -11.24
CA ALA A 88 -5.68 -4.27 -11.77
C ALA A 88 -6.56 -3.54 -12.80
N GLY A 89 -7.19 -4.31 -13.71
CA GLY A 89 -8.10 -3.78 -14.72
C GLY A 89 -9.34 -3.07 -14.16
N GLU A 90 -9.74 -3.35 -12.93
CA GLU A 90 -10.89 -2.70 -12.24
C GLU A 90 -10.49 -1.40 -11.53
N VAL A 91 -9.21 -1.25 -11.20
CA VAL A 91 -8.67 -0.09 -10.45
C VAL A 91 -7.89 0.89 -11.34
N GLY A 92 -8.01 0.75 -12.67
CA GLY A 92 -7.39 1.64 -13.65
C GLY A 92 -5.88 1.45 -13.84
N LEU A 93 -5.38 0.24 -13.56
CA LEU A 93 -3.97 -0.16 -13.64
C LEU A 93 -3.72 -1.34 -14.60
#